data_AF-A2EF82-F1
#
_entry.id   AF-A2EF82-F1
#
_cell.length_a   1.000
_cell.length_b   1.000
_cell.length_c   1.000
_cell.angle_alpha   90.00
_cell.angle_beta   90.00
_cell.angle_gamma   90.00
#
_symmetry.space_group_name_H-M   'P 1'
#
loop_
_entity.id
_entity.type
_entity.pdbx_description
1 polymer ?
#
loop_
_entity_poly.entity_id
_entity_poly.type
_entity_poly.pdbx_seq_one_letter_code
_entity_poly.pdbx_strand_id
1 'polypeptide(L)'
;MREDKLNQFYKVYRRNRIPDTFDVKNLYIADTYASSSALDYNGIIEELYKLGFHVEVAQNYCDCIAEITSGNYHQVWVICSKGQEAKPTNVDVCNSIKKRSGEIRGESTDFSHAYQFVESVEEFRKKGGAVSFWADQDFTFELDYYLEHLEVYDCDKVDGNPTKIPCNLRFDGSCSPKNDVLQRATPNSFKEMTFDSEEIKEYPYYDYQFYGYNVLGLYAGQTIAGVKVPGCHNYQEICERIKPFKPFSLGTDKELVTGCYYVSPKNSNEGDIIIDGASSRIFRALNPEGAKRLARNMAVGLVNKARRVAEQGDYTDAEPVPAFKEPNIPIQIPIVQNKLVKPVDLTFIFDATKSAEKIKSLINYQIESAMKWLQKFQGDVRVAVIGFRNEAAAYCLNKDIEINRTDVIDFTPISKADKILDEINYNFSYEGGIGDGPKDWNSAFEAYLNLNFRKDSTKITFFIPGDGTHHPDFHKKPSNDSTVDFDNYKFDGEKMTQQQRLDDHIRRLVKQEAYWVLCGFNSNAIDPLKTLLKNMNNTKVSFITLKECSSTPNLDPLINISDEKLERIYENILIKTSSLPTMFDI
;
A
#
# COMPACT_ATOMS: atom_id res chain seq x y z
N MET A 1 -17.85 -10.33 44.44
CA MET A 1 -17.47 -9.04 45.08
C MET A 1 -16.71 -8.06 44.17
N ARG A 2 -16.58 -8.28 42.84
CA ARG A 2 -16.04 -7.25 41.90
C ARG A 2 -16.90 -6.98 40.66
N GLU A 3 -17.95 -7.77 40.39
CA GLU A 3 -19.00 -7.40 39.42
C GLU A 3 -19.92 -6.26 39.92
N ASP A 4 -19.99 -6.05 41.24
CA ASP A 4 -20.91 -5.08 41.84
C ASP A 4 -20.49 -3.62 41.63
N LYS A 5 -19.23 -3.34 41.26
CA LYS A 5 -18.77 -1.96 41.03
C LYS A 5 -19.10 -1.43 39.63
N LEU A 6 -19.23 -2.29 38.62
CA LEU A 6 -19.70 -1.87 37.29
C LEU A 6 -21.22 -1.60 37.30
N ASN A 7 -21.98 -2.39 38.06
CA ASN A 7 -23.43 -2.23 38.19
C ASN A 7 -23.86 -1.00 39.01
N GLN A 8 -22.96 -0.40 39.79
CA GLN A 8 -23.27 0.79 40.58
C GLN A 8 -23.34 2.08 39.74
N PHE A 9 -22.76 2.08 38.54
CA PHE A 9 -22.79 3.23 37.61
C PHE A 9 -23.85 3.13 36.50
N TYR A 10 -24.48 1.96 36.33
CA TYR A 10 -25.51 1.73 35.32
C TYR A 10 -26.82 1.28 35.97
N LYS A 11 -27.77 2.20 36.14
CA LYS A 11 -29.18 1.85 36.38
C LYS A 11 -29.79 1.41 35.04
N VAL A 12 -29.54 0.17 34.63
CA VAL A 12 -30.18 -0.42 33.45
C VAL A 12 -31.63 -0.74 33.78
N TYR A 13 -32.57 0.03 33.22
CA TYR A 13 -33.98 -0.32 33.22
C TYR A 13 -34.19 -1.59 32.38
N ARG A 14 -34.33 -2.75 33.03
CA ARG A 14 -34.97 -3.92 32.39
C ARG A 14 -36.45 -3.58 32.14
N ARG A 15 -36.78 -3.17 30.91
CA ARG A 15 -38.14 -3.30 30.39
C ARG A 15 -38.20 -4.50 29.45
N ASN A 16 -38.75 -5.60 29.98
CA ASN A 16 -39.21 -6.73 29.21
C ASN A 16 -40.25 -6.27 28.18
N ARG A 17 -39.96 -6.50 26.89
CA ARG A 17 -40.86 -7.11 25.89
C ARG A 17 -40.12 -7.15 24.54
N ILE A 18 -39.61 -8.33 24.20
CA ILE A 18 -39.21 -8.68 22.85
C ILE A 18 -40.51 -8.80 22.02
N PRO A 19 -40.67 -8.10 20.88
CA PRO A 19 -41.64 -8.51 19.88
C PRO A 19 -41.06 -9.70 19.13
N ASP A 20 -41.77 -10.84 19.20
CA ASP A 20 -41.45 -12.03 18.43
C ASP A 20 -41.53 -11.76 16.93
N THR A 21 -40.61 -12.39 16.18
CA THR A 21 -40.56 -12.62 14.73
C THR A 21 -40.00 -11.48 13.85
N PHE A 22 -38.75 -11.65 13.41
CA PHE A 22 -38.27 -11.19 12.11
C PHE A 22 -37.86 -12.41 11.27
N ASP A 23 -38.43 -12.54 10.08
CA ASP A 23 -38.28 -13.67 9.16
C ASP A 23 -37.05 -13.45 8.26
N VAL A 24 -35.99 -14.23 8.49
CA VAL A 24 -34.63 -14.07 7.89
C VAL A 24 -34.53 -14.68 6.47
N LYS A 25 -35.64 -14.76 5.71
CA LYS A 25 -35.68 -15.59 4.50
C LYS A 25 -35.22 -14.95 3.19
N ASN A 26 -34.90 -13.64 3.14
CA ASN A 26 -34.64 -12.95 1.87
C ASN A 26 -33.38 -12.06 1.85
N LEU A 27 -32.24 -12.54 2.38
CA LEU A 27 -30.95 -11.87 2.18
C LEU A 27 -30.07 -12.72 1.22
N TYR A 28 -30.00 -12.32 -0.05
CA TYR A 28 -29.01 -12.85 -1.00
C TYR A 28 -28.01 -11.74 -1.35
N ILE A 29 -26.75 -11.96 -0.99
CA ILE A 29 -25.64 -10.99 -1.00
C ILE A 29 -24.78 -11.26 -2.23
N ALA A 30 -24.61 -10.24 -3.08
CA ALA A 30 -23.65 -10.29 -4.19
C ALA A 30 -22.40 -9.48 -3.82
N ASP A 31 -21.26 -10.17 -3.88
CA ASP A 31 -19.85 -9.76 -3.67
C ASP A 31 -19.32 -9.72 -2.23
N THR A 32 -19.18 -10.93 -1.65
CA THR A 32 -18.00 -11.51 -0.95
C THR A 32 -16.99 -10.65 -0.15
N TYR A 33 -17.31 -9.45 0.33
CA TYR A 33 -16.39 -8.64 1.15
C TYR A 33 -16.88 -8.29 2.56
N ALA A 34 -18.19 -8.34 2.80
CA ALA A 34 -18.75 -8.50 4.14
C ALA A 34 -19.29 -9.92 4.23
N SER A 35 -18.61 -10.81 4.94
CA SER A 35 -19.15 -12.16 5.14
C SER A 35 -20.50 -12.02 5.87
N SER A 36 -21.52 -12.75 5.39
CA SER A 36 -22.89 -12.73 5.91
C SER A 36 -22.96 -12.89 7.43
N SER A 37 -21.95 -13.50 8.04
CA SER A 37 -21.85 -13.73 9.48
C SER A 37 -21.60 -12.47 10.32
N ALA A 38 -21.09 -11.36 9.76
CA ALA A 38 -20.70 -10.16 10.54
C ALA A 38 -21.86 -9.26 10.91
N LEU A 39 -22.87 -9.27 10.05
CA LEU A 39 -24.12 -8.54 10.13
C LEU A 39 -25.27 -9.47 10.55
N ASP A 40 -25.00 -10.76 10.75
CA ASP A 40 -25.98 -11.80 11.15
C ASP A 40 -26.24 -11.80 12.66
N TYR A 41 -27.22 -12.61 13.08
CA TYR A 41 -27.70 -12.83 14.45
C TYR A 41 -26.63 -13.16 15.53
N ASN A 42 -25.35 -13.32 15.16
CA ASN A 42 -24.21 -13.56 16.05
C ASN A 42 -23.03 -12.60 15.81
N GLY A 43 -23.20 -11.59 14.97
CA GLY A 43 -22.17 -10.63 14.55
C GLY A 43 -22.05 -9.41 15.47
N ILE A 44 -21.26 -8.41 15.05
CA ILE A 44 -20.93 -7.25 15.89
C ILE A 44 -22.15 -6.37 16.15
N ILE A 45 -23.04 -6.23 15.16
CA ILE A 45 -24.27 -5.45 15.29
C ILE A 45 -25.13 -5.95 16.46
N GLU A 46 -25.35 -7.25 16.56
CA GLU A 46 -26.09 -7.86 17.67
C GLU A 46 -25.39 -7.62 19.02
N GLU A 47 -24.05 -7.64 19.05
CA GLU A 47 -23.30 -7.33 20.26
C GLU A 47 -23.42 -5.86 20.70
N LEU A 48 -23.64 -4.94 19.75
CA LEU A 48 -23.90 -3.53 20.01
C LEU A 48 -25.36 -3.30 20.45
N TYR A 49 -26.34 -3.98 19.84
CA TYR A 49 -27.74 -3.94 20.30
C TYR A 49 -27.87 -4.42 21.76
N LYS A 50 -27.14 -5.46 22.16
CA LYS A 50 -27.09 -5.92 23.57
C LYS A 50 -26.56 -4.88 24.55
N LEU A 51 -25.79 -3.90 24.07
CA LEU A 51 -25.32 -2.77 24.85
C LEU A 51 -26.27 -1.55 24.80
N GLY A 52 -27.36 -1.64 24.03
CA GLY A 52 -28.33 -0.57 23.87
C GLY A 52 -28.02 0.41 22.73
N PHE A 53 -27.04 0.13 21.88
CA PHE A 53 -26.80 0.92 20.67
C PHE A 53 -27.83 0.57 19.61
N HIS A 54 -28.36 1.58 18.93
CA HIS A 54 -29.04 1.40 17.65
C HIS A 54 -28.03 1.55 16.52
N VAL A 55 -27.99 0.58 15.61
CA VAL A 55 -27.04 0.53 14.49
C VAL A 55 -27.83 0.52 13.20
N GLU A 56 -27.45 1.41 12.29
CA GLU A 56 -27.94 1.47 10.91
C GLU A 56 -26.75 1.24 9.97
N VAL A 57 -27.02 0.64 8.82
CA VAL A 57 -26.00 0.33 7.81
C VAL A 57 -26.39 0.98 6.50
N ALA A 58 -25.49 1.79 5.96
CA ALA A 58 -25.56 2.33 4.61
C ALA A 58 -24.31 1.93 3.82
N GLN A 59 -24.43 1.82 2.49
CA GLN A 59 -23.33 1.31 1.64
C GLN A 59 -22.95 2.24 0.49
N ASN A 60 -23.92 2.90 -0.15
CA ASN A 60 -23.60 3.87 -1.21
C ASN A 60 -23.35 5.25 -0.61
N TYR A 61 -22.54 6.07 -1.28
CA TYR A 61 -22.08 7.33 -0.69
C TYR A 61 -23.24 8.30 -0.45
N CYS A 62 -24.24 8.36 -1.33
CA CYS A 62 -25.38 9.25 -1.14
C CYS A 62 -26.24 8.89 0.09
N ASP A 63 -26.50 7.59 0.32
CA ASP A 63 -27.21 7.11 1.52
C ASP A 63 -26.37 7.37 2.78
N CYS A 64 -25.07 7.11 2.73
CA CYS A 64 -24.16 7.38 3.84
C CYS A 64 -24.15 8.87 4.20
N ILE A 65 -24.10 9.78 3.22
CA ILE A 65 -24.18 11.23 3.45
C ILE A 65 -25.55 11.59 4.06
N ALA A 66 -26.64 11.05 3.52
CA ALA A 66 -27.99 11.30 4.04
C ALA A 66 -28.15 10.85 5.50
N GLU A 67 -27.58 9.70 5.87
CA GLU A 67 -27.57 9.21 7.24
C GLU A 67 -26.74 10.11 8.15
N ILE A 68 -25.48 10.38 7.81
CA ILE A 68 -24.56 11.17 8.63
C ILE A 68 -25.10 12.59 8.89
N THR A 69 -25.76 13.18 7.89
CA THR A 69 -26.33 14.53 7.97
C THR A 69 -27.71 14.59 8.66
N SER A 70 -28.36 13.45 8.91
CA SER A 70 -29.73 13.36 9.44
C SER A 70 -29.92 13.90 10.85
N GLY A 71 -28.84 13.91 11.64
CA GLY A 71 -28.86 14.27 13.05
C GLY A 71 -29.22 13.13 14.01
N ASN A 72 -29.13 11.87 13.56
CA ASN A 72 -29.52 10.70 14.36
C ASN A 72 -28.35 9.96 15.04
N TYR A 73 -27.11 10.34 14.75
CA TYR A 73 -25.92 9.57 15.13
C TYR A 73 -25.00 10.32 16.09
N HIS A 74 -24.37 9.59 17.00
CA HIS A 74 -23.27 10.08 17.86
C HIS A 74 -21.90 9.58 17.40
N GLN A 75 -21.87 8.48 16.62
CA GLN A 75 -20.64 7.92 16.08
C GLN A 75 -20.87 7.35 14.68
N VAL A 76 -19.83 7.37 13.85
CA VAL A 76 -19.81 6.82 12.49
C VAL A 76 -18.65 5.83 12.35
N TRP A 77 -18.95 4.66 11.79
CA TRP A 77 -17.97 3.59 11.55
C TRP A 77 -17.80 3.42 10.04
N VAL A 78 -16.67 3.86 9.51
CA VAL A 78 -16.34 3.84 8.08
C VAL A 78 -15.56 2.57 7.76
N ILE A 79 -16.14 1.70 6.93
CA ILE A 79 -15.42 0.58 6.33
C ILE A 79 -14.85 1.06 5.00
N CYS A 80 -13.53 1.08 4.89
CA CYS A 80 -12.86 1.64 3.73
C CYS A 80 -12.97 0.72 2.51
N SER A 81 -12.89 1.33 1.33
CA SER A 81 -12.99 0.70 0.03
C SER A 81 -11.69 0.88 -0.76
N LYS A 82 -11.68 0.32 -1.98
CA LYS A 82 -10.59 0.53 -2.96
C LYS A 82 -10.77 1.80 -3.81
N GLY A 83 -11.75 2.66 -3.50
CA GLY A 83 -12.02 3.85 -4.32
C GLY A 83 -12.53 3.52 -5.72
N GLN A 84 -13.58 2.70 -5.82
CA GLN A 84 -14.21 2.31 -7.09
C GLN A 84 -15.72 2.59 -7.03
N GLU A 85 -16.39 2.62 -8.19
CA GLU A 85 -17.85 2.77 -8.24
C GLU A 85 -18.52 1.73 -7.34
N ALA A 86 -19.32 2.22 -6.39
CA ALA A 86 -20.11 1.37 -5.51
C ALA A 86 -21.10 0.57 -6.36
N LYS A 87 -21.12 -0.76 -6.18
CA LYS A 87 -22.16 -1.59 -6.79
C LYS A 87 -23.52 -1.18 -6.23
N PRO A 88 -24.61 -1.33 -7.01
CA PRO A 88 -25.96 -1.08 -6.51
C PRO A 88 -26.19 -1.84 -5.20
N THR A 89 -26.55 -1.13 -4.15
CA THR A 89 -26.80 -1.73 -2.84
C THR A 89 -28.19 -2.36 -2.78
N ASN A 90 -28.28 -3.52 -2.13
CA ASN A 90 -29.54 -4.13 -1.72
C ASN A 90 -29.87 -3.81 -0.24
N VAL A 91 -29.04 -3.02 0.43
CA VAL A 91 -29.27 -2.59 1.82
C VAL A 91 -30.39 -1.56 1.81
N ASP A 92 -31.48 -1.91 2.47
CA ASP A 92 -32.66 -1.06 2.55
C ASP A 92 -32.48 -0.02 3.65
N VAL A 93 -32.43 1.26 3.28
CA VAL A 93 -32.50 2.37 4.22
C VAL A 93 -33.93 2.91 4.31
N CYS A 94 -34.26 3.61 5.39
CA CYS A 94 -35.62 4.10 5.56
C CYS A 94 -36.03 5.10 4.46
N ASN A 95 -37.33 5.21 4.19
CA ASN A 95 -37.84 6.01 3.06
C ASN A 95 -37.44 7.49 3.08
N SER A 96 -37.28 8.09 4.26
CA SER A 96 -36.80 9.48 4.39
C SER A 96 -35.36 9.63 3.93
N ILE A 97 -34.51 8.65 4.25
CA ILE A 97 -33.10 8.62 3.84
C ILE A 97 -32.99 8.36 2.35
N LYS A 98 -33.76 7.40 1.79
CA LYS A 98 -33.82 7.19 0.34
C LYS A 98 -34.20 8.46 -0.43
N LYS A 99 -35.20 9.19 0.07
CA LYS A 99 -35.62 10.45 -0.54
C LYS A 99 -34.48 11.47 -0.50
N ARG A 100 -33.84 11.64 0.66
CA ARG A 100 -32.73 12.58 0.84
C ARG A 100 -31.51 12.22 0.00
N SER A 101 -31.18 10.94 -0.09
CA SER A 101 -30.12 10.38 -0.94
C SER A 101 -30.37 10.69 -2.42
N GLY A 102 -31.61 10.56 -2.89
CA GLY A 102 -32.00 10.97 -4.24
C GLY A 102 -31.83 12.48 -4.50
N GLU A 103 -32.11 13.32 -3.50
CA GLU A 103 -31.87 14.78 -3.58
C GLU A 103 -30.37 15.11 -3.63
N ILE A 104 -29.54 14.41 -2.85
CA ILE A 104 -28.09 14.58 -2.84
C ILE A 104 -27.48 14.15 -4.17
N ARG A 105 -27.90 12.99 -4.69
CA ARG A 105 -27.38 12.43 -5.94
C ARG A 105 -27.63 13.35 -7.13
N GLY A 106 -28.85 13.89 -7.24
CA GLY A 106 -29.24 14.73 -8.37
C GLY A 106 -28.96 14.05 -9.71
N GLU A 107 -28.21 14.72 -10.59
CA GLU A 107 -27.75 14.18 -11.89
C GLU A 107 -26.36 13.52 -11.83
N SER A 108 -25.69 13.55 -10.68
CA SER A 108 -24.33 13.01 -10.50
C SER A 108 -24.35 11.49 -10.27
N THR A 109 -23.20 10.85 -10.50
CA THR A 109 -23.01 9.44 -10.13
C THR A 109 -22.73 9.30 -8.63
N ASP A 110 -23.07 8.16 -8.03
CA ASP A 110 -22.82 7.91 -6.61
C ASP A 110 -21.33 8.07 -6.23
N PHE A 111 -20.43 7.57 -7.07
CA PHE A 111 -19.00 7.66 -6.84
C PHE A 111 -18.47 9.09 -6.86
N SER A 112 -19.11 10.01 -7.59
CA SER A 112 -18.78 11.44 -7.54
C SER A 112 -18.94 12.03 -6.12
N HIS A 113 -19.71 11.37 -5.25
CA HIS A 113 -19.92 11.76 -3.86
C HIS A 113 -18.94 11.11 -2.88
N ALA A 114 -17.97 10.31 -3.32
CA ALA A 114 -17.01 9.66 -2.41
C ALA A 114 -16.21 10.67 -1.56
N TYR A 115 -15.76 11.75 -2.18
CA TYR A 115 -15.08 12.85 -1.48
C TYR A 115 -16.02 13.64 -0.58
N GLN A 116 -17.22 13.94 -1.08
CA GLN A 116 -18.24 14.62 -0.28
C GLN A 116 -18.63 13.80 0.96
N PHE A 117 -18.63 12.47 0.85
CA PHE A 117 -18.83 11.57 1.99
C PHE A 117 -17.74 11.74 3.03
N VAL A 118 -16.46 11.73 2.64
CA VAL A 118 -15.36 11.93 3.61
C VAL A 118 -15.40 13.32 4.23
N GLU A 119 -15.71 14.37 3.45
CA GLU A 119 -15.94 15.72 3.99
C GLU A 119 -17.12 15.75 4.98
N SER A 120 -18.17 14.97 4.72
CA SER A 120 -19.33 14.85 5.62
C SER A 120 -18.96 14.15 6.92
N VAL A 121 -18.09 13.12 6.87
CA VAL A 121 -17.54 12.44 8.06
C VAL A 121 -16.72 13.41 8.91
N GLU A 122 -15.86 14.23 8.28
CA GLU A 122 -15.08 15.24 9.02
C GLU A 122 -15.97 16.35 9.60
N GLU A 123 -16.98 16.80 8.87
CA GLU A 123 -17.93 17.80 9.39
C GLU A 123 -18.76 17.24 10.56
N PHE A 124 -19.17 15.97 10.49
CA PHE A 124 -19.79 15.26 11.60
C PHE A 124 -18.87 15.23 12.83
N ARG A 125 -17.58 14.93 12.63
CA ARG A 125 -16.59 14.93 13.72
C ARG A 125 -16.38 16.30 14.32
N LYS A 126 -16.25 17.34 13.50
CA LYS A 126 -16.12 18.74 13.95
C LYS A 126 -17.30 19.20 14.80
N LYS A 127 -18.48 18.60 14.63
CA LYS A 127 -19.68 18.86 15.45
C LYS A 127 -19.79 18.00 16.71
N GLY A 128 -18.78 17.19 17.02
CA GLY A 128 -18.70 16.38 18.24
C GLY A 128 -19.03 14.91 18.07
N GLY A 129 -19.29 14.46 16.83
CA GLY A 129 -19.44 13.05 16.54
C GLY A 129 -18.10 12.31 16.57
N ALA A 130 -18.09 11.08 17.04
CA ALA A 130 -16.87 10.26 17.03
C ALA A 130 -16.79 9.42 15.75
N VAL A 131 -15.58 9.18 15.23
CA VAL A 131 -15.39 8.46 13.97
C VAL A 131 -14.44 7.28 14.15
N SER A 132 -14.77 6.16 13.51
CA SER A 132 -13.93 4.97 13.47
C SER A 132 -13.71 4.53 12.04
N PHE A 133 -12.45 4.45 11.60
CA PHE A 133 -12.07 3.93 10.29
C PHE A 133 -11.58 2.49 10.43
N TRP A 134 -12.10 1.64 9.55
CA TRP A 134 -11.72 0.25 9.40
C TRP A 134 -11.15 0.06 8.01
N ALA A 135 -9.83 0.04 7.92
CA ALA A 135 -9.07 -0.15 6.69
C ALA A 135 -8.55 -1.58 6.56
N ASP A 136 -8.06 -1.95 5.39
CA ASP A 136 -7.36 -3.22 5.15
C ASP A 136 -6.38 -3.04 3.99
N GLN A 137 -5.55 -4.05 3.69
CA GLN A 137 -4.65 -4.00 2.53
C GLN A 137 -5.44 -3.70 1.25
N ASP A 138 -5.07 -2.62 0.55
CA ASP A 138 -5.73 -2.04 -0.63
C ASP A 138 -7.09 -1.37 -0.37
N PHE A 139 -7.62 -1.42 0.85
CA PHE A 139 -8.90 -0.83 1.24
C PHE A 139 -8.65 0.35 2.18
N THR A 140 -8.10 1.44 1.66
CA THR A 140 -7.70 2.64 2.44
C THR A 140 -8.24 3.95 1.85
N PHE A 141 -8.99 3.92 0.74
CA PHE A 141 -9.28 5.12 -0.05
C PHE A 141 -9.90 6.28 0.77
N GLU A 142 -10.96 6.01 1.53
CA GLU A 142 -11.63 7.02 2.34
C GLU A 142 -10.73 7.51 3.48
N LEU A 143 -9.97 6.61 4.09
CA LEU A 143 -9.04 6.92 5.17
C LEU A 143 -7.89 7.80 4.68
N ASP A 144 -7.31 7.49 3.52
CA ASP A 144 -6.18 8.23 2.96
C ASP A 144 -6.61 9.66 2.62
N TYR A 145 -7.76 9.84 1.96
CA TYR A 145 -8.30 11.18 1.69
C TYR A 145 -8.66 11.92 2.99
N TYR A 146 -9.24 11.23 3.97
CA TYR A 146 -9.56 11.81 5.27
C TYR A 146 -8.30 12.34 5.98
N LEU A 147 -7.24 11.52 6.06
CA LEU A 147 -5.98 11.87 6.74
C LEU A 147 -5.20 12.97 6.03
N GLU A 148 -5.31 13.07 4.71
CA GLU A 148 -4.67 14.15 3.92
C GLU A 148 -5.22 15.53 4.28
N HIS A 149 -6.51 15.62 4.59
CA HIS A 149 -7.22 16.87 4.87
C HIS A 149 -7.48 17.09 6.36
N LEU A 150 -7.06 16.15 7.20
CA LEU A 150 -7.31 16.19 8.64
C LEU A 150 -6.41 17.22 9.34
N GLU A 151 -7.05 18.17 10.01
CA GLU A 151 -6.41 19.11 10.93
C GLU A 151 -7.00 18.94 12.33
N VAL A 152 -6.18 18.47 13.28
CA VAL A 152 -6.62 18.25 14.67
C VAL A 152 -5.63 18.84 15.66
N TYR A 153 -6.09 19.04 16.90
CA TYR A 153 -5.27 19.64 17.95
C TYR A 153 -4.12 18.74 18.37
N ASP A 154 -2.95 19.32 18.62
CA ASP A 154 -1.82 18.64 19.25
C ASP A 154 -2.17 18.27 20.72
N CYS A 155 -2.37 16.97 20.98
CA CYS A 155 -2.84 16.48 22.27
C CYS A 155 -1.81 16.62 23.41
N ASP A 156 -0.54 16.88 23.09
CA ASP A 156 0.52 17.03 24.09
C ASP A 156 0.63 18.49 24.60
N LYS A 157 -0.04 19.45 23.94
CA LYS A 157 -0.06 20.86 24.35
C LYS A 157 -1.29 21.16 25.20
N VAL A 158 -1.10 21.07 26.51
CA VAL A 158 -2.19 21.21 27.51
C VAL A 158 -2.50 22.69 27.84
N ASP A 159 -1.59 23.64 27.58
CA ASP A 159 -1.74 25.04 28.00
C ASP A 159 -1.75 26.08 26.86
N GLY A 160 -2.76 26.95 26.87
CA GLY A 160 -2.65 28.34 26.40
C GLY A 160 -3.32 28.73 25.09
N ASN A 161 -3.46 27.81 24.12
CA ASN A 161 -4.24 27.91 22.88
C ASN A 161 -3.82 26.73 21.99
N PRO A 162 -4.46 25.54 22.10
CA PRO A 162 -4.07 24.40 21.29
C PRO A 162 -4.26 24.75 19.81
N THR A 163 -3.20 24.59 19.03
CA THR A 163 -3.22 24.84 17.58
C THR A 163 -3.53 23.53 16.88
N LYS A 164 -4.33 23.60 15.83
CA LYS A 164 -4.51 22.46 14.93
C LYS A 164 -3.24 22.27 14.12
N ILE A 165 -2.84 21.02 13.96
CA ILE A 165 -1.73 20.60 13.12
C ILE A 165 -2.27 19.67 12.03
N PRO A 166 -1.69 19.72 10.82
CA PRO A 166 -2.03 18.78 9.76
C PRO A 166 -1.60 17.36 10.15
N CYS A 167 -2.36 16.37 9.73
CA CYS A 167 -2.04 14.96 9.94
C CYS A 167 -1.06 14.43 8.88
N ASN A 168 0.09 13.94 9.33
CA ASN A 168 1.11 13.36 8.45
C ASN A 168 1.05 11.81 8.39
N LEU A 169 -0.04 11.20 8.85
CA LEU A 169 -0.19 9.74 8.85
C LEU A 169 -0.53 9.20 7.46
N ARG A 170 0.15 8.13 7.06
CA ARG A 170 -0.10 7.42 5.81
C ARG A 170 -0.16 5.92 6.07
N PHE A 171 -1.22 5.27 5.61
CA PHE A 171 -1.41 3.82 5.74
C PHE A 171 -0.79 3.08 4.54
N ASP A 172 0.51 3.31 4.31
CA ASP A 172 1.27 2.83 3.15
C ASP A 172 2.02 1.50 3.39
N GLY A 173 1.86 0.92 4.58
CA GLY A 173 2.39 -0.38 4.94
C GLY A 173 1.29 -1.45 4.91
N SER A 174 1.69 -2.68 4.62
CA SER A 174 0.78 -3.82 4.69
C SER A 174 1.47 -5.12 5.04
N CYS A 175 0.75 -5.99 5.74
CA CYS A 175 1.18 -7.34 6.03
C CYS A 175 0.01 -8.33 5.98
N SER A 176 0.34 -9.61 5.90
CA SER A 176 -0.64 -10.71 5.86
C SER A 176 -0.29 -11.71 6.96
N PRO A 177 -0.70 -11.48 8.21
CA PRO A 177 -0.37 -12.34 9.33
C PRO A 177 -1.06 -13.72 9.29
N LYS A 178 -1.93 -13.98 8.29
CA LYS A 178 -2.51 -15.30 8.00
C LYS A 178 -3.04 -16.04 9.25
N ASN A 179 -3.73 -15.31 10.12
CA ASN A 179 -4.39 -15.75 11.37
C ASN A 179 -3.62 -15.66 12.69
N ASP A 180 -2.53 -14.90 12.76
CA ASP A 180 -1.87 -14.67 14.04
C ASP A 180 -2.76 -13.91 15.06
N VAL A 181 -2.42 -14.08 16.36
CA VAL A 181 -3.08 -13.40 17.47
C VAL A 181 -2.09 -12.43 18.13
N LEU A 182 -2.43 -11.15 18.10
CA LEU A 182 -1.75 -10.09 18.83
C LEU A 182 -1.88 -10.35 20.33
N GLN A 183 -0.74 -10.25 21.01
CA GLN A 183 -0.64 -10.43 22.45
C GLN A 183 -0.92 -9.12 23.19
N ARG A 184 -1.43 -9.24 24.40
CA ARG A 184 -1.61 -8.07 25.27
C ARG A 184 -0.26 -7.45 25.62
N ALA A 185 -0.22 -6.13 25.58
CA ALA A 185 0.86 -5.33 26.12
C ALA A 185 0.32 -4.13 26.90
N THR A 186 1.23 -3.46 27.58
CA THR A 186 1.12 -2.09 28.08
C THR A 186 2.13 -1.23 27.31
N PRO A 187 2.07 0.12 27.36
CA PRO A 187 3.05 0.99 26.71
C PRO A 187 4.52 0.61 27.00
N ASN A 188 4.81 0.16 28.23
CA ASN A 188 6.16 -0.28 28.63
C ASN A 188 6.64 -1.59 27.98
N SER A 189 5.71 -2.43 27.51
CA SER A 189 5.98 -3.74 26.90
C SER A 189 5.53 -3.83 25.45
N PHE A 190 5.16 -2.69 24.85
CA PHE A 190 4.59 -2.58 23.53
C PHE A 190 5.65 -2.87 22.46
N LYS A 191 5.40 -3.90 21.65
CA LYS A 191 6.32 -4.43 20.62
C LYS A 191 5.55 -5.09 19.47
N GLU A 192 6.26 -5.60 18.46
CA GLU A 192 5.64 -6.39 17.38
C GLU A 192 4.64 -7.41 17.91
N MET A 193 3.56 -7.60 17.16
CA MET A 193 2.50 -8.55 17.50
C MET A 193 1.87 -8.30 18.87
N THR A 194 1.73 -7.04 19.25
CA THR A 194 1.02 -6.67 20.47
C THR A 194 -0.05 -5.62 20.23
N PHE A 195 -1.02 -5.58 21.15
CA PHE A 195 -1.96 -4.49 21.26
C PHE A 195 -2.00 -3.98 22.70
N ASP A 196 -2.31 -2.70 22.83
CA ASP A 196 -2.37 -2.03 24.10
C ASP A 196 -3.67 -2.42 24.81
N SER A 197 -3.51 -3.02 25.98
CA SER A 197 -4.60 -3.59 26.77
C SER A 197 -4.79 -2.91 28.11
N GLU A 198 -4.25 -1.70 28.27
CA GLU A 198 -4.54 -0.85 29.42
C GLU A 198 -6.05 -0.65 29.58
N GLU A 199 -6.49 -0.56 30.83
CA GLU A 199 -7.91 -0.33 31.16
C GLU A 199 -8.28 1.15 31.03
N ILE A 200 -7.37 2.02 31.48
CA ILE A 200 -7.56 3.46 31.55
C ILE A 200 -6.33 4.14 30.98
N LYS A 201 -6.56 5.18 30.18
CA LYS A 201 -5.55 6.17 29.80
C LYS A 201 -5.82 7.45 30.56
N GLU A 202 -4.80 7.93 31.26
CA GLU A 202 -4.87 9.23 31.94
C GLU A 202 -4.79 10.34 30.88
N TYR A 203 -5.83 11.18 30.84
CA TYR A 203 -5.83 12.43 30.11
C TYR A 203 -5.91 13.58 31.11
N PRO A 204 -5.49 14.80 30.74
CA PRO A 204 -5.71 15.95 31.58
C PRO A 204 -7.19 16.02 32.01
N TYR A 205 -7.41 15.94 33.32
CA TYR A 205 -8.72 16.09 34.00
C TYR A 205 -9.71 14.93 33.91
N TYR A 206 -9.44 13.83 33.20
CA TYR A 206 -10.31 12.64 33.21
C TYR A 206 -9.61 11.34 32.79
N ASP A 207 -10.19 10.23 33.22
CA ASP A 207 -9.75 8.87 32.89
C ASP A 207 -10.51 8.37 31.65
N TYR A 208 -9.77 8.11 30.56
CA TYR A 208 -10.34 7.57 29.32
C TYR A 208 -10.34 6.04 29.37
N GLN A 209 -11.52 5.43 29.32
CA GLN A 209 -11.65 3.97 29.25
C GLN A 209 -11.16 3.47 27.90
N PHE A 210 -10.12 2.64 27.94
CA PHE A 210 -9.41 2.25 26.74
C PHE A 210 -9.99 0.98 26.12
N TYR A 211 -9.99 0.89 24.80
CA TYR A 211 -10.72 -0.15 24.08
C TYR A 211 -10.06 -1.53 24.15
N GLY A 212 -8.77 -1.62 24.49
CA GLY A 212 -8.08 -2.90 24.73
C GLY A 212 -8.47 -3.60 26.03
N TYR A 213 -9.29 -2.97 26.87
CA TYR A 213 -9.65 -3.47 28.18
C TYR A 213 -10.28 -4.88 28.16
N ASN A 214 -9.69 -5.79 28.94
CA ASN A 214 -10.16 -7.17 29.11
C ASN A 214 -10.28 -7.96 27.77
N VAL A 215 -9.55 -7.52 26.74
CA VAL A 215 -9.30 -8.32 25.54
C VAL A 215 -8.11 -9.22 25.86
N LEU A 216 -8.28 -10.54 25.79
CA LEU A 216 -7.25 -11.51 26.22
C LEU A 216 -6.19 -11.79 25.16
N GLY A 217 -6.61 -11.81 23.91
CA GLY A 217 -5.82 -11.90 22.70
C GLY A 217 -6.64 -11.25 21.60
N LEU A 218 -5.98 -10.71 20.59
CA LEU A 218 -6.66 -10.00 19.51
C LEU A 218 -6.20 -10.55 18.17
N TYR A 219 -7.10 -11.15 17.41
CA TYR A 219 -6.79 -11.61 16.07
C TYR A 219 -6.22 -10.49 15.20
N ALA A 220 -5.07 -10.70 14.58
CA ALA A 220 -4.36 -9.63 13.88
C ALA A 220 -5.12 -9.14 12.64
N GLY A 221 -5.77 -10.04 11.91
CA GLY A 221 -6.36 -9.80 10.59
C GLY A 221 -5.93 -10.88 9.59
N GLN A 222 -6.64 -10.98 8.47
CA GLN A 222 -6.18 -11.80 7.33
C GLN A 222 -5.11 -11.03 6.54
N THR A 223 -5.44 -9.77 6.28
CA THR A 223 -4.63 -8.74 5.67
C THR A 223 -4.73 -7.50 6.55
N ILE A 224 -3.71 -6.65 6.50
CA ILE A 224 -3.62 -5.46 7.34
C ILE A 224 -2.99 -4.33 6.53
N ALA A 225 -3.55 -3.12 6.66
CA ALA A 225 -2.91 -1.86 6.33
C ALA A 225 -2.35 -1.21 7.60
N GLY A 226 -1.30 -0.40 7.49
CA GLY A 226 -0.71 0.26 8.65
C GLY A 226 0.27 1.37 8.29
N VAL A 227 0.68 2.12 9.31
CA VAL A 227 1.64 3.21 9.20
C VAL A 227 3.06 2.69 9.43
N LYS A 228 3.97 2.95 8.51
CA LYS A 228 5.40 2.62 8.67
C LYS A 228 6.11 3.62 9.57
N VAL A 229 6.78 3.12 10.60
CA VAL A 229 7.54 3.90 11.59
C VAL A 229 8.99 3.37 11.72
N PRO A 230 9.81 3.53 10.67
CA PRO A 230 11.14 2.93 10.64
C PRO A 230 12.08 3.54 11.68
N GLY A 231 12.87 2.69 12.33
CA GLY A 231 13.85 3.10 13.35
C GLY A 231 13.25 3.43 14.72
N CYS A 232 11.95 3.23 14.93
CA CYS A 232 11.33 3.34 16.26
C CYS A 232 11.52 2.04 17.05
N HIS A 233 11.97 2.14 18.29
CA HIS A 233 12.31 1.02 19.17
C HIS A 233 11.42 0.92 20.42
N ASN A 234 10.64 1.95 20.72
CA ASN A 234 9.73 1.98 21.86
C ASN A 234 8.45 2.78 21.59
N TYR A 235 7.47 2.65 22.49
CA TYR A 235 6.15 3.29 22.38
C TYR A 235 6.22 4.82 22.22
N GLN A 236 7.13 5.49 22.95
CA GLN A 236 7.23 6.95 22.89
C GLN A 236 7.73 7.43 21.53
N GLU A 237 8.76 6.77 20.98
CA GLU A 237 9.27 7.08 19.64
C GLU A 237 8.20 6.87 18.56
N ILE A 238 7.39 5.82 18.69
CA ILE A 238 6.24 5.60 17.80
C ILE A 238 5.26 6.76 17.93
N CYS A 239 4.84 7.12 19.16
CA CYS A 239 3.94 8.25 19.41
C CYS A 239 4.44 9.54 18.75
N GLU A 240 5.72 9.90 18.91
CA GLU A 240 6.31 11.08 18.26
C GLU A 240 6.19 11.05 16.74
N ARG A 241 6.33 9.85 16.13
CA ARG A 241 6.27 9.67 14.68
C ARG A 241 4.85 9.77 14.13
N ILE A 242 3.86 9.35 14.92
CA ILE A 242 2.45 9.29 14.50
C ILE A 242 1.57 10.38 15.11
N LYS A 243 2.17 11.44 15.67
CA LYS A 243 1.43 12.59 16.19
C LYS A 243 0.44 13.15 15.16
N PRO A 244 -0.75 13.58 15.61
CA PRO A 244 -1.24 13.64 16.99
C PRO A 244 -1.91 12.34 17.50
N PHE A 245 -1.75 11.23 16.78
CA PHE A 245 -2.31 9.95 17.18
C PHE A 245 -1.37 9.19 18.13
N LYS A 246 -1.93 8.18 18.80
CA LYS A 246 -1.20 7.22 19.64
C LYS A 246 -1.43 5.80 19.11
N PRO A 247 -0.45 4.90 19.18
CA PRO A 247 -0.60 3.56 18.65
C PRO A 247 -1.39 2.70 19.63
N PHE A 248 -2.12 1.72 19.12
CA PHE A 248 -2.78 0.70 19.97
C PHE A 248 -2.57 -0.72 19.50
N SER A 249 -2.15 -0.94 18.26
CA SER A 249 -1.72 -2.25 17.80
C SER A 249 -0.52 -2.16 16.87
N LEU A 250 0.37 -3.16 16.96
CA LEU A 250 1.53 -3.34 16.09
C LEU A 250 1.42 -4.67 15.36
N GLY A 251 1.80 -4.65 14.09
CA GLY A 251 1.78 -5.83 13.23
C GLY A 251 2.96 -6.77 13.48
N THR A 252 3.13 -7.71 12.54
CA THR A 252 4.25 -8.67 12.49
C THR A 252 5.61 -8.01 12.30
N ASP A 253 5.61 -6.78 11.79
CA ASP A 253 6.81 -5.96 11.64
C ASP A 253 6.82 -4.92 12.78
N LYS A 254 7.94 -4.81 13.51
CA LYS A 254 8.11 -3.84 14.61
C LYS A 254 7.84 -2.40 14.18
N GLU A 255 8.01 -2.14 12.90
CA GLU A 255 7.89 -0.80 12.31
C GLU A 255 6.51 -0.58 11.67
N LEU A 256 5.51 -1.43 11.92
CA LEU A 256 4.17 -1.29 11.35
C LEU A 256 3.11 -1.07 12.44
N VAL A 257 2.60 0.16 12.54
CA VAL A 257 1.45 0.50 13.38
C VAL A 257 0.17 0.13 12.65
N THR A 258 -0.54 -0.87 13.17
CA THR A 258 -1.75 -1.42 12.53
C THR A 258 -3.04 -0.82 13.08
N GLY A 259 -2.95 -0.07 14.16
CA GLY A 259 -4.07 0.68 14.69
C GLY A 259 -3.61 1.82 15.58
N CYS A 260 -4.28 2.95 15.45
CA CYS A 260 -4.01 4.15 16.21
C CYS A 260 -5.31 4.88 16.59
N TYR A 261 -5.19 5.84 17.50
CA TYR A 261 -6.32 6.60 18.01
C TYR A 261 -5.91 8.04 18.32
N TYR A 262 -6.90 8.92 18.26
CA TYR A 262 -6.83 10.32 18.65
C TYR A 262 -8.01 10.62 19.58
N VAL A 263 -7.72 11.24 20.71
CA VAL A 263 -8.73 11.73 21.66
C VAL A 263 -8.70 13.25 21.61
N SER A 264 -9.86 13.83 21.32
CA SER A 264 -10.00 15.28 21.19
C SER A 264 -9.81 15.97 22.56
N PRO A 265 -9.07 17.10 22.63
CA PRO A 265 -8.84 17.79 23.89
C PRO A 265 -10.13 18.27 24.54
N LYS A 266 -10.15 18.34 25.87
CA LYS A 266 -11.30 18.81 26.67
C LYS A 266 -11.92 20.12 26.18
N ASN A 267 -11.10 21.07 25.70
CA ASN A 267 -11.59 22.39 25.27
C ASN A 267 -12.09 22.41 23.81
N SER A 268 -12.18 21.27 23.13
CA SER A 268 -12.60 21.13 21.73
C SER A 268 -13.94 20.40 21.64
N ASN A 269 -14.97 20.99 21.04
CA ASN A 269 -16.23 20.26 20.83
C ASN A 269 -16.14 19.15 19.77
N GLU A 270 -14.99 18.91 19.16
CA GLU A 270 -14.83 17.87 18.15
C GLU A 270 -14.70 16.47 18.77
N GLY A 271 -15.13 15.45 18.04
CA GLY A 271 -15.09 14.06 18.51
C GLY A 271 -13.76 13.34 18.26
N ASP A 272 -13.68 12.14 18.83
CA ASP A 272 -12.52 11.25 18.82
C ASP A 272 -12.40 10.48 17.50
N ILE A 273 -11.19 9.98 17.19
CA ILE A 273 -10.90 9.21 15.98
C ILE A 273 -10.23 7.89 16.40
N ILE A 274 -10.73 6.77 15.88
CA ILE A 274 -10.05 5.47 15.97
C ILE A 274 -9.80 4.97 14.55
N ILE A 275 -8.58 4.48 14.28
CA ILE A 275 -8.23 3.88 12.99
C ILE A 275 -7.68 2.49 13.25
N ASP A 276 -8.37 1.47 12.71
CA ASP A 276 -7.91 0.08 12.72
C ASP A 276 -7.67 -0.37 11.27
N GLY A 277 -6.42 -0.74 10.98
CA GLY A 277 -6.00 -1.17 9.65
C GLY A 277 -6.30 -2.63 9.34
N ALA A 278 -7.08 -3.33 10.17
CA ALA A 278 -7.43 -4.73 9.98
C ALA A 278 -8.94 -4.97 9.97
N SER A 279 -9.69 -4.42 8.99
CA SER A 279 -11.14 -4.60 8.88
C SER A 279 -11.54 -6.09 8.79
N SER A 280 -10.68 -6.93 8.20
CA SER A 280 -10.86 -8.39 8.18
C SER A 280 -10.98 -9.02 9.57
N ARG A 281 -10.44 -8.40 10.62
CA ARG A 281 -10.55 -8.81 12.03
C ARG A 281 -11.98 -8.88 12.52
N ILE A 282 -12.82 -7.97 12.05
CA ILE A 282 -14.18 -7.80 12.54
C ILE A 282 -15.23 -8.26 11.53
N PHE A 283 -14.91 -8.33 10.23
CA PHE A 283 -15.91 -8.63 9.19
C PHE A 283 -15.69 -9.92 8.39
N ARG A 284 -14.50 -10.54 8.44
CA ARG A 284 -14.18 -11.76 7.66
C ARG A 284 -14.00 -13.02 8.50
N ALA A 285 -13.61 -12.87 9.75
CA ALA A 285 -13.53 -13.96 10.71
C ALA A 285 -14.20 -13.47 11.99
N LEU A 286 -15.39 -13.97 12.36
CA LEU A 286 -16.16 -13.45 13.51
C LEU A 286 -16.13 -14.32 14.77
N ASN A 287 -15.53 -15.50 14.65
CA ASN A 287 -15.14 -16.35 15.76
C ASN A 287 -13.70 -16.12 16.34
N PRO A 288 -12.85 -15.16 15.89
CA PRO A 288 -11.53 -14.97 16.47
C PRO A 288 -11.57 -14.36 17.87
N GLU A 289 -10.48 -14.62 18.57
CA GLU A 289 -10.21 -14.12 19.90
C GLU A 289 -10.30 -12.59 19.98
N GLY A 290 -11.07 -12.09 20.96
CA GLY A 290 -11.09 -10.68 21.36
C GLY A 290 -11.88 -9.69 20.50
N ALA A 291 -12.16 -9.98 19.23
CA ALA A 291 -12.75 -9.01 18.28
C ALA A 291 -14.10 -8.41 18.74
N LYS A 292 -15.02 -9.25 19.22
CA LYS A 292 -16.33 -8.79 19.76
C LYS A 292 -16.17 -7.86 20.96
N ARG A 293 -15.21 -8.17 21.84
CA ARG A 293 -14.94 -7.38 23.05
C ARG A 293 -14.33 -6.03 22.67
N LEU A 294 -13.38 -6.03 21.73
CA LEU A 294 -12.79 -4.82 21.20
C LEU A 294 -13.86 -3.91 20.59
N ALA A 295 -14.72 -4.43 19.71
CA ALA A 295 -15.77 -3.64 19.07
C ALA A 295 -16.73 -3.01 20.09
N ARG A 296 -17.14 -3.77 21.11
CA ARG A 296 -17.94 -3.26 22.23
C ARG A 296 -17.23 -2.14 22.98
N ASN A 297 -15.95 -2.35 23.34
CA ASN A 297 -15.20 -1.35 24.07
C ASN A 297 -14.95 -0.09 23.23
N MET A 298 -14.72 -0.23 21.92
CA MET A 298 -14.59 0.90 20.98
C MET A 298 -15.89 1.69 20.90
N ALA A 299 -17.05 1.02 20.74
CA ALA A 299 -18.35 1.71 20.71
C ALA A 299 -18.62 2.48 22.02
N VAL A 300 -18.29 1.91 23.17
CA VAL A 300 -18.42 2.61 24.46
C VAL A 300 -17.41 3.76 24.59
N GLY A 301 -16.17 3.55 24.16
CA GLY A 301 -15.10 4.56 24.21
C GLY A 301 -15.40 5.77 23.35
N LEU A 302 -15.92 5.56 22.13
CA LEU A 302 -16.27 6.61 21.17
C LEU A 302 -17.43 7.51 21.64
N VAL A 303 -18.32 7.02 22.51
CA VAL A 303 -19.33 7.89 23.17
C VAL A 303 -18.66 8.89 24.13
N ASN A 304 -17.46 8.58 24.61
CA ASN A 304 -16.63 9.37 25.53
C ASN A 304 -17.41 10.01 26.69
N LYS A 305 -18.23 9.20 27.36
CA LYS A 305 -19.10 9.65 28.48
C LYS A 305 -18.28 10.24 29.63
N ALA A 306 -17.09 9.71 29.89
CA ALA A 306 -16.20 10.21 30.94
C ALA A 306 -15.80 11.67 30.74
N ARG A 307 -15.52 12.06 29.49
CA ARG A 307 -15.24 13.43 29.11
C ARG A 307 -16.45 14.35 29.31
N ARG A 308 -17.64 13.93 28.88
CA ARG A 308 -18.88 14.69 29.11
C ARG A 308 -19.14 14.93 30.60
N VAL A 309 -18.97 13.91 31.43
CA VAL A 309 -19.07 14.06 32.90
C VAL A 309 -18.03 15.06 33.42
N ALA A 310 -16.78 15.00 32.94
CA ALA A 310 -15.71 15.90 33.37
C ALA A 310 -15.85 17.35 32.86
N GLU A 311 -16.59 17.58 31.76
CA GLU A 311 -16.85 18.89 31.17
C GLU A 311 -18.13 19.54 31.72
N GLN A 312 -19.20 18.76 31.79
CA GLN A 312 -20.55 19.26 32.04
C GLN A 312 -21.08 18.88 33.43
N GLY A 313 -20.41 17.98 34.14
CA GLY A 313 -20.93 17.38 35.37
C GLY A 313 -22.17 16.51 35.14
N ASP A 314 -22.46 16.18 33.88
CA ASP A 314 -23.70 15.54 33.45
C ASP A 314 -23.49 14.06 33.12
N TYR A 315 -24.41 13.23 33.61
CA TYR A 315 -24.48 11.78 33.41
C TYR A 315 -25.50 11.37 32.35
N THR A 316 -26.21 12.32 31.75
CA THR A 316 -27.11 12.09 30.61
C THR A 316 -26.34 11.51 29.42
N ASP A 317 -27.07 10.76 28.59
CA ASP A 317 -26.48 10.15 27.41
C ASP A 317 -26.12 11.20 26.36
N ALA A 318 -25.18 10.86 25.47
CA ALA A 318 -24.77 11.76 24.40
C ALA A 318 -25.93 12.05 23.47
N GLU A 319 -26.25 13.33 23.30
CA GLU A 319 -27.17 13.76 22.25
C GLU A 319 -26.50 13.49 20.89
N PRO A 320 -27.25 13.02 19.89
CA PRO A 320 -26.75 12.93 18.52
C PRO A 320 -26.17 14.26 18.03
N VAL A 321 -25.24 14.17 17.09
CA VAL A 321 -24.77 15.35 16.35
C VAL A 321 -25.97 15.99 15.67
N PRO A 322 -26.23 17.30 15.82
CA PRO A 322 -27.37 17.95 15.16
C PRO A 322 -27.30 17.80 13.64
N ALA A 323 -28.47 17.69 13.00
CA ALA A 323 -28.58 17.65 11.56
C ALA A 323 -27.85 18.84 10.90
N PHE A 324 -27.19 18.58 9.78
CA PHE A 324 -26.41 19.59 9.08
C PHE A 324 -26.50 19.43 7.58
N LYS A 325 -26.15 20.50 6.86
CA LYS A 325 -26.12 20.46 5.40
C LYS A 325 -24.84 19.78 4.95
N GLU A 326 -24.95 18.84 4.02
CA GLU A 326 -23.81 18.22 3.35
C GLU A 326 -22.87 19.28 2.76
N PRO A 327 -21.54 19.10 2.89
CA PRO A 327 -20.56 19.96 2.24
C PRO A 327 -20.71 19.87 0.71
N ASN A 328 -20.18 20.83 -0.04
CA ASN A 328 -20.16 20.70 -1.50
C ASN A 328 -19.20 19.58 -1.93
N ILE A 329 -19.45 18.99 -3.10
CA ILE A 329 -18.45 18.11 -3.73
C ILE A 329 -17.17 18.95 -3.96
N PRO A 330 -16.01 18.52 -3.43
CA PRO A 330 -14.76 19.25 -3.64
C PRO A 330 -14.46 19.45 -5.13
N ILE A 331 -13.93 20.64 -5.48
CA ILE A 331 -13.48 20.95 -6.85
C ILE A 331 -12.21 20.17 -7.21
N GLN A 332 -11.51 19.65 -6.21
CA GLN A 332 -10.39 18.74 -6.42
C GLN A 332 -10.90 17.45 -7.07
N ILE A 333 -10.38 17.21 -8.27
CA ILE A 333 -10.65 16.01 -9.05
C ILE A 333 -10.26 14.82 -8.19
N PRO A 334 -11.08 13.76 -8.16
CA PRO A 334 -10.74 12.52 -7.51
C PRO A 334 -9.28 12.13 -7.69
N ILE A 335 -8.61 11.76 -6.60
CA ILE A 335 -7.42 10.90 -6.68
C ILE A 335 -7.87 9.64 -7.41
N VAL A 336 -7.65 9.61 -8.72
CA VAL A 336 -7.70 8.38 -9.48
C VAL A 336 -6.48 7.60 -9.01
N GLN A 337 -6.71 6.68 -8.06
CA GLN A 337 -5.72 5.66 -7.75
C GLN A 337 -5.26 5.09 -9.10
N ASN A 338 -3.95 5.17 -9.35
CA ASN A 338 -3.27 4.76 -10.58
C ASN A 338 -3.13 5.79 -11.72
N LYS A 339 -3.29 7.11 -11.54
CA LYS A 339 -2.88 8.08 -12.59
C LYS A 339 -1.40 8.45 -12.50
N LEU A 340 -0.66 8.30 -13.60
CA LEU A 340 0.76 8.74 -13.66
C LEU A 340 0.85 10.25 -13.82
N VAL A 341 1.75 10.87 -13.06
CA VAL A 341 2.01 12.33 -13.08
C VAL A 341 2.90 12.71 -14.26
N LYS A 342 3.78 11.80 -14.70
CA LYS A 342 4.66 11.97 -15.86
C LYS A 342 4.60 10.76 -16.78
N PRO A 343 4.87 10.94 -18.09
CA PRO A 343 5.05 9.81 -18.98
C PRO A 343 6.21 8.92 -18.53
N VAL A 344 6.09 7.61 -18.72
CA VAL A 344 7.10 6.63 -18.30
C VAL A 344 7.72 5.96 -19.52
N ASP A 345 9.05 6.00 -19.58
CA ASP A 345 9.89 5.25 -20.51
C ASP A 345 10.48 4.06 -19.75
N LEU A 346 9.98 2.86 -20.06
CA LEU A 346 10.43 1.61 -19.46
C LEU A 346 11.37 0.87 -20.40
N THR A 347 12.55 0.50 -19.93
CA THR A 347 13.53 -0.23 -20.71
C THR A 347 13.90 -1.55 -20.04
N PHE A 348 13.89 -2.65 -20.81
CA PHE A 348 14.44 -3.94 -20.40
C PHE A 348 15.71 -4.23 -21.19
N ILE A 349 16.80 -4.52 -20.49
CA ILE A 349 18.08 -4.93 -21.08
C ILE A 349 18.41 -6.31 -20.52
N PHE A 350 18.50 -7.34 -21.36
CA PHE A 350 18.72 -8.71 -20.90
C PHE A 350 19.73 -9.49 -21.73
N ASP A 351 20.36 -10.47 -21.09
CA ASP A 351 21.27 -11.43 -21.73
C ASP A 351 20.47 -12.40 -22.61
N ALA A 352 20.72 -12.34 -23.92
CA ALA A 352 20.10 -13.18 -24.94
C ALA A 352 21.06 -14.26 -25.48
N THR A 353 22.14 -14.57 -24.76
CA THR A 353 23.05 -15.66 -25.15
C THR A 353 22.41 -17.03 -24.99
N LYS A 354 22.95 -18.04 -25.68
CA LYS A 354 22.54 -19.45 -25.51
C LYS A 354 22.60 -19.93 -24.06
N SER A 355 23.54 -19.44 -23.25
CA SER A 355 23.59 -19.78 -21.82
C SER A 355 22.38 -19.27 -21.03
N ALA A 356 21.75 -18.19 -21.46
CA ALA A 356 20.58 -17.60 -20.84
C ALA A 356 19.26 -18.30 -21.25
N GLU A 357 19.27 -19.22 -22.21
CA GLU A 357 18.08 -19.99 -22.63
C GLU A 357 17.40 -20.68 -21.43
N LYS A 358 18.19 -21.19 -20.47
CA LYS A 358 17.69 -21.84 -19.26
C LYS A 358 16.84 -20.93 -18.37
N ILE A 359 17.07 -19.62 -18.44
CA ILE A 359 16.36 -18.59 -17.67
C ILE A 359 15.44 -17.72 -18.54
N LYS A 360 15.23 -18.08 -19.82
CA LYS A 360 14.37 -17.34 -20.76
C LYS A 360 12.96 -17.12 -20.19
N SER A 361 12.34 -18.16 -19.67
CA SER A 361 10.99 -18.10 -19.09
C SER A 361 10.91 -17.12 -17.91
N LEU A 362 11.97 -17.07 -17.08
CA LEU A 362 12.07 -16.14 -15.97
C LEU A 362 12.25 -14.69 -16.45
N ILE A 363 13.09 -14.45 -17.47
CA ILE A 363 13.25 -13.13 -18.09
C ILE A 363 11.92 -12.64 -18.67
N ASN A 364 11.26 -13.49 -19.46
CA ASN A 364 9.98 -13.17 -20.09
C ASN A 364 8.89 -12.88 -19.06
N TYR A 365 8.79 -13.67 -18.00
CA TYR A 365 7.85 -13.43 -16.92
C TYR A 365 8.09 -12.08 -16.23
N GLN A 366 9.34 -11.71 -15.97
CA GLN A 366 9.65 -10.41 -15.35
C GLN A 366 9.22 -9.24 -16.24
N ILE A 367 9.45 -9.36 -17.55
CA ILE A 367 9.02 -8.35 -18.54
C ILE A 367 7.49 -8.28 -18.59
N GLU A 368 6.81 -9.41 -18.75
CA GLU A 368 5.36 -9.50 -18.84
C GLU A 368 4.66 -8.98 -17.57
N SER A 369 5.12 -9.40 -16.39
CA SER A 369 4.54 -8.98 -15.11
C SER A 369 4.70 -7.48 -14.87
N ALA A 370 5.86 -6.90 -15.17
CA ALA A 370 6.09 -5.47 -15.08
C ALA A 370 5.18 -4.69 -16.06
N MET A 371 5.02 -5.19 -17.28
CA MET A 371 4.14 -4.57 -18.28
C MET A 371 2.67 -4.63 -17.87
N LYS A 372 2.17 -5.81 -17.48
CA LYS A 372 0.79 -5.99 -16.99
C LYS A 372 0.49 -5.12 -15.77
N TRP A 373 1.45 -5.00 -14.86
CA TRP A 373 1.30 -4.14 -13.69
C TRP A 373 1.21 -2.66 -14.09
N LEU A 374 2.09 -2.18 -14.97
CA LEU A 374 2.06 -0.79 -15.44
C LEU A 374 0.83 -0.45 -16.29
N GLN A 375 0.22 -1.44 -16.96
CA GLN A 375 -1.06 -1.28 -17.65
C GLN A 375 -2.23 -0.96 -16.72
N LYS A 376 -2.10 -1.23 -15.41
CA LYS A 376 -3.12 -0.85 -14.41
C LYS A 376 -3.19 0.66 -14.19
N PHE A 377 -2.17 1.41 -14.64
CA PHE A 377 -2.09 2.86 -14.47
C PHE A 377 -2.67 3.62 -15.67
N GLN A 378 -3.46 4.65 -15.38
CA GLN A 378 -3.89 5.66 -16.35
C GLN A 378 -2.72 6.61 -16.63
N GLY A 379 -2.00 6.41 -17.73
CA GLY A 379 -0.89 7.29 -18.12
C GLY A 379 -0.18 6.86 -19.41
N ASP A 380 0.75 7.70 -19.87
CA ASP A 380 1.51 7.48 -21.10
C ASP A 380 2.79 6.67 -20.81
N VAL A 381 2.69 5.35 -20.97
CA VAL A 381 3.80 4.41 -20.82
C VAL A 381 4.22 3.83 -22.17
N ARG A 382 5.52 3.82 -22.43
CA ARG A 382 6.11 3.13 -23.58
C ARG A 382 7.32 2.31 -23.15
N VAL A 383 7.52 1.20 -23.85
CA VAL A 383 8.46 0.14 -23.48
C VAL A 383 9.47 -0.06 -24.61
N ALA A 384 10.75 -0.13 -24.26
CA ALA A 384 11.85 -0.52 -25.12
C ALA A 384 12.53 -1.78 -24.57
N VAL A 385 13.13 -2.57 -25.45
CA VAL A 385 13.71 -3.88 -25.10
C VAL A 385 15.04 -4.07 -25.83
N ILE A 386 16.07 -4.51 -25.12
CA ILE A 386 17.42 -4.75 -25.63
C ILE A 386 17.87 -6.15 -25.22
N GLY A 387 18.22 -6.97 -26.21
CA GLY A 387 18.74 -8.33 -26.04
C GLY A 387 20.19 -8.37 -26.48
N PHE A 388 21.12 -8.41 -25.53
CA PHE A 388 22.56 -8.35 -25.84
C PHE A 388 23.24 -9.71 -25.71
N ARG A 389 24.35 -9.88 -26.43
CA ARG A 389 25.14 -11.11 -26.48
C ARG A 389 26.63 -10.78 -26.33
N ASN A 390 27.48 -11.27 -27.24
CA ASN A 390 28.94 -11.09 -27.20
C ASN A 390 29.46 -10.54 -28.54
N GLU A 391 28.87 -9.45 -29.05
CA GLU A 391 29.20 -8.89 -30.37
C GLU A 391 30.70 -8.58 -30.51
N ALA A 392 31.26 -7.79 -29.59
CA ALA A 392 32.68 -7.43 -29.63
C ALA A 392 33.61 -8.65 -29.60
N ALA A 393 33.28 -9.65 -28.78
CA ALA A 393 34.09 -10.86 -28.70
C ALA A 393 33.97 -11.74 -29.96
N ALA A 394 32.80 -11.77 -30.60
CA ALA A 394 32.61 -12.45 -31.88
C ALA A 394 33.48 -11.84 -32.98
N TYR A 395 33.57 -10.51 -33.04
CA TYR A 395 34.48 -9.83 -33.95
C TYR A 395 35.96 -10.16 -33.67
N CYS A 396 36.41 -10.05 -32.42
CA CYS A 396 37.81 -10.33 -32.07
C CYS A 396 38.25 -11.76 -32.38
N LEU A 397 37.31 -12.71 -32.25
CA LEU A 397 37.56 -14.14 -32.45
C LEU A 397 37.19 -14.65 -33.84
N ASN A 398 36.81 -13.75 -34.76
CA ASN A 398 36.33 -14.08 -36.11
C ASN A 398 35.24 -15.17 -36.08
N LYS A 399 34.24 -14.97 -35.21
CA LYS A 399 33.03 -15.79 -35.09
C LYS A 399 31.88 -15.10 -35.82
N ASP A 400 30.74 -15.80 -35.91
CA ASP A 400 29.53 -15.25 -36.49
C ASP A 400 29.06 -14.03 -35.68
N ILE A 401 29.14 -12.86 -36.31
CA ILE A 401 28.76 -11.58 -35.71
C ILE A 401 27.25 -11.43 -35.66
N GLU A 402 26.53 -11.90 -36.69
CA GLU A 402 25.09 -11.69 -36.82
C GLU A 402 24.34 -12.38 -35.66
N ILE A 403 24.72 -13.62 -35.33
CA ILE A 403 24.14 -14.34 -34.19
C ILE A 403 24.54 -13.76 -32.81
N ASN A 404 25.53 -12.88 -32.76
CA ASN A 404 26.03 -12.24 -31.54
C ASN A 404 25.71 -10.75 -31.44
N ARG A 405 25.03 -10.16 -32.44
CA ARG A 405 24.63 -8.76 -32.44
C ARG A 405 23.60 -8.48 -31.35
N THR A 406 23.50 -7.23 -30.90
CA THR A 406 22.44 -6.78 -30.00
C THR A 406 21.13 -6.54 -30.76
N ASP A 407 20.03 -7.12 -30.28
CA ASP A 407 18.68 -6.86 -30.78
C ASP A 407 18.02 -5.71 -30.01
N VAL A 408 17.26 -4.86 -30.71
CA VAL A 408 16.64 -3.67 -30.13
C VAL A 408 15.21 -3.50 -30.64
N ILE A 409 14.25 -3.42 -29.70
CA ILE A 409 12.92 -2.86 -29.91
C ILE A 409 12.92 -1.47 -29.28
N ASP A 410 12.80 -0.42 -30.09
CA ASP A 410 12.68 0.95 -29.58
C ASP A 410 11.28 1.19 -28.97
N PHE A 411 11.13 2.33 -28.31
CA PHE A 411 9.97 2.65 -27.49
C PHE A 411 8.62 2.49 -28.22
N THR A 412 7.86 1.49 -27.78
CA THR A 412 6.52 1.17 -28.27
C THR A 412 5.49 1.38 -27.17
N PRO A 413 4.30 1.97 -27.45
CA PRO A 413 3.26 2.16 -26.43
C PRO A 413 2.88 0.86 -25.72
N ILE A 414 2.71 0.89 -24.39
CA ILE A 414 2.38 -0.29 -23.59
C ILE A 414 1.03 -0.92 -23.96
N SER A 415 0.15 -0.17 -24.63
CA SER A 415 -1.10 -0.69 -25.21
C SER A 415 -0.87 -1.73 -26.31
N LYS A 416 0.36 -1.89 -26.78
CA LYS A 416 0.78 -2.94 -27.71
C LYS A 416 1.63 -4.02 -27.03
N ALA A 417 1.48 -4.23 -25.72
CA ALA A 417 2.27 -5.17 -24.94
C ALA A 417 2.38 -6.57 -25.57
N ASP A 418 1.26 -7.12 -26.04
CA ASP A 418 1.23 -8.44 -26.67
C ASP A 418 2.17 -8.51 -27.88
N LYS A 419 2.25 -7.45 -28.69
CA LYS A 419 3.16 -7.39 -29.85
C LYS A 419 4.63 -7.36 -29.43
N ILE A 420 4.95 -6.63 -28.36
CA ILE A 420 6.31 -6.55 -27.81
C ILE A 420 6.71 -7.94 -27.29
N LEU A 421 5.81 -8.60 -26.56
CA LEU A 421 6.05 -9.95 -26.04
C LEU A 421 6.21 -10.98 -27.16
N ASP A 422 5.39 -10.91 -28.21
CA ASP A 422 5.54 -11.74 -29.41
C ASP A 422 6.91 -11.52 -30.07
N GLU A 423 7.32 -10.26 -30.23
CA GLU A 423 8.61 -9.91 -30.82
C GLU A 423 9.80 -10.44 -30.00
N ILE A 424 9.72 -10.37 -28.67
CA ILE A 424 10.71 -11.01 -27.78
C ILE A 424 10.68 -12.54 -27.94
N ASN A 425 9.50 -13.15 -27.98
CA ASN A 425 9.37 -14.60 -27.97
C ASN A 425 9.82 -15.26 -29.28
N TYR A 426 9.56 -14.60 -30.41
CA TYR A 426 9.76 -15.16 -31.75
C TYR A 426 10.98 -14.57 -32.48
N ASN A 427 11.35 -13.32 -32.23
CA ASN A 427 12.42 -12.64 -32.97
C ASN A 427 13.72 -12.48 -32.18
N PHE A 428 13.68 -12.46 -30.84
CA PHE A 428 14.90 -12.46 -30.03
C PHE A 428 15.40 -13.90 -29.87
N SER A 429 16.43 -14.27 -30.63
CA SER A 429 17.01 -15.61 -30.55
C SER A 429 17.85 -15.77 -29.27
N TYR A 430 17.59 -16.79 -28.45
CA TYR A 430 18.49 -17.12 -27.33
C TYR A 430 19.66 -17.95 -27.84
N GLU A 431 20.47 -17.35 -28.69
CA GLU A 431 21.55 -17.98 -29.44
C GLU A 431 22.87 -17.22 -29.25
N GLY A 432 23.92 -17.61 -29.99
CA GLY A 432 25.23 -16.99 -29.86
C GLY A 432 25.89 -17.22 -28.50
N GLY A 433 26.77 -16.29 -28.12
CA GLY A 433 27.72 -16.42 -27.02
C GLY A 433 29.01 -17.10 -27.45
N ILE A 434 30.11 -16.75 -26.78
CA ILE A 434 31.47 -17.22 -27.11
C ILE A 434 31.93 -18.36 -26.18
N GLY A 435 31.18 -18.65 -25.11
CA GLY A 435 31.51 -19.71 -24.15
C GLY A 435 32.68 -19.36 -23.22
N ASP A 436 33.07 -18.09 -23.20
CA ASP A 436 34.13 -17.48 -22.40
C ASP A 436 33.67 -17.09 -20.97
N GLY A 437 32.36 -16.90 -20.79
CA GLY A 437 31.74 -16.50 -19.53
C GLY A 437 31.25 -15.06 -19.59
N PRO A 438 32.14 -14.05 -19.56
CA PRO A 438 31.77 -12.64 -19.65
C PRO A 438 30.96 -12.28 -20.90
N LYS A 439 30.17 -11.22 -20.79
CA LYS A 439 29.24 -10.70 -21.80
C LYS A 439 29.61 -9.30 -22.28
N ASP A 440 29.10 -8.89 -23.44
CA ASP A 440 29.38 -7.56 -23.99
C ASP A 440 28.40 -6.51 -23.45
N TRP A 441 28.63 -6.02 -22.22
CA TRP A 441 27.80 -4.94 -21.65
C TRP A 441 27.95 -3.62 -22.42
N ASN A 442 29.06 -3.42 -23.13
CA ASN A 442 29.28 -2.21 -23.92
C ASN A 442 28.26 -2.11 -25.06
N SER A 443 28.03 -3.20 -25.79
CA SER A 443 26.99 -3.24 -26.83
C SER A 443 25.59 -2.94 -26.28
N ALA A 444 25.27 -3.48 -25.10
CA ALA A 444 23.99 -3.24 -24.43
C ALA A 444 23.81 -1.77 -24.03
N PHE A 445 24.83 -1.15 -23.45
CA PHE A 445 24.78 0.25 -23.01
C PHE A 445 24.84 1.22 -24.18
N GLU A 446 25.56 0.88 -25.25
CA GLU A 446 25.55 1.64 -26.50
C GLU A 446 24.16 1.65 -27.12
N ALA A 447 23.51 0.48 -27.24
CA ALA A 447 22.12 0.37 -27.69
C ALA A 447 21.16 1.18 -26.81
N TYR A 448 21.32 1.11 -25.48
CA TYR A 448 20.52 1.89 -24.54
C TYR A 448 20.66 3.40 -24.75
N LEU A 449 21.90 3.89 -24.92
CA LEU A 449 22.18 5.31 -25.09
C LEU A 449 21.67 5.86 -26.43
N ASN A 450 21.35 5.00 -27.38
CA ASN A 450 20.78 5.33 -28.68
C ASN A 450 19.24 5.23 -28.72
N LEU A 451 18.58 4.77 -27.64
CA LEU A 451 17.12 4.74 -27.57
C LEU A 451 16.51 6.14 -27.61
N ASN A 452 15.32 6.26 -28.20
CA ASN A 452 14.65 7.54 -28.39
C ASN A 452 13.90 8.01 -27.13
N PHE A 453 14.63 8.31 -26.06
CA PHE A 453 14.10 8.77 -24.77
C PHE A 453 13.35 10.12 -24.87
N ARG A 454 12.25 10.24 -24.11
CA ARG A 454 11.55 11.51 -23.94
C ARG A 454 12.35 12.38 -22.96
N LYS A 455 12.38 13.68 -23.25
CA LYS A 455 13.05 14.64 -22.38
C LYS A 455 12.36 14.70 -21.00
N ASP A 456 11.04 14.76 -21.00
CA ASP A 456 10.21 14.96 -19.80
C ASP A 456 9.56 13.67 -19.27
N SER A 457 10.14 12.51 -19.58
CA SER A 457 9.70 11.22 -19.03
C SER A 457 10.49 10.81 -17.80
N THR A 458 9.83 10.06 -16.94
CA THR A 458 10.52 9.16 -16.02
C THR A 458 11.11 8.01 -16.81
N LYS A 459 12.39 7.70 -16.55
CA LYS A 459 13.12 6.61 -17.20
C LYS A 459 13.37 5.51 -16.17
N ILE A 460 12.91 4.29 -16.45
CA ILE A 460 13.10 3.13 -15.58
C ILE A 460 13.75 2.03 -16.41
N THR A 461 14.86 1.49 -15.92
CA THR A 461 15.68 0.52 -16.67
C THR A 461 15.92 -0.73 -15.84
N PHE A 462 15.46 -1.87 -16.33
CA PHE A 462 15.79 -3.18 -15.79
C PHE A 462 17.00 -3.74 -16.52
N PHE A 463 18.07 -4.05 -15.79
CA PHE A 463 19.27 -4.69 -16.34
C PHE A 463 19.41 -6.11 -15.80
N ILE A 464 19.40 -7.07 -16.72
CA ILE A 464 19.16 -8.50 -16.47
C ILE A 464 20.30 -9.33 -17.11
N PRO A 465 21.55 -9.23 -16.63
CA PRO A 465 22.68 -9.97 -17.22
C PRO A 465 22.78 -11.42 -16.70
N GLY A 466 23.27 -12.34 -17.54
CA GLY A 466 23.56 -13.72 -17.16
C GLY A 466 24.96 -13.94 -16.56
N ASP A 467 25.91 -13.04 -16.84
CA ASP A 467 27.28 -13.04 -16.31
C ASP A 467 27.84 -11.59 -16.23
N GLY A 468 29.06 -11.44 -15.75
CA GLY A 468 29.83 -10.20 -15.80
C GLY A 468 30.22 -9.76 -17.22
N THR A 469 31.09 -8.76 -17.34
CA THR A 469 31.59 -8.24 -18.63
C THR A 469 33.10 -8.38 -18.75
N HIS A 470 33.62 -8.24 -19.98
CA HIS A 470 35.05 -8.22 -20.30
C HIS A 470 35.75 -6.96 -19.75
N HIS A 471 35.71 -6.79 -18.43
CA HIS A 471 36.38 -5.73 -17.68
C HIS A 471 36.85 -6.29 -16.33
N PRO A 472 38.13 -6.20 -15.95
CA PRO A 472 38.71 -6.86 -14.76
C PRO A 472 37.90 -6.76 -13.45
N ASP A 473 37.32 -5.58 -13.18
CA ASP A 473 36.51 -5.34 -11.96
C ASP A 473 35.04 -5.84 -12.02
N PHE A 474 34.59 -6.30 -13.19
CA PHE A 474 33.21 -6.67 -13.47
C PHE A 474 33.07 -8.12 -13.96
N HIS A 475 33.98 -9.01 -13.56
CA HIS A 475 33.76 -10.46 -13.65
C HIS A 475 34.47 -11.21 -12.50
N LYS A 476 34.03 -12.44 -12.24
CA LYS A 476 34.51 -13.24 -11.10
C LYS A 476 35.92 -13.82 -11.23
N LYS A 477 36.53 -13.79 -12.42
CA LYS A 477 37.83 -14.42 -12.70
C LYS A 477 38.77 -13.49 -13.48
N PRO A 478 39.21 -12.35 -12.91
CA PRO A 478 40.07 -11.35 -13.57
C PRO A 478 41.34 -11.92 -14.21
N SER A 479 41.86 -13.02 -13.66
CA SER A 479 43.16 -13.59 -14.02
C SER A 479 43.18 -14.54 -15.22
N ASN A 480 42.02 -14.90 -15.79
CA ASN A 480 41.92 -15.89 -16.87
C ASN A 480 41.74 -15.28 -18.27
N ASP A 481 41.83 -13.95 -18.42
CA ASP A 481 41.69 -13.21 -19.68
C ASP A 481 42.89 -13.38 -20.65
N SER A 482 43.60 -14.51 -20.56
CA SER A 482 44.94 -14.69 -21.12
C SER A 482 45.00 -15.16 -22.57
N THR A 483 43.94 -15.03 -23.37
CA THR A 483 44.00 -15.51 -24.77
C THR A 483 43.46 -14.56 -25.84
N VAL A 484 42.72 -13.49 -25.50
CA VAL A 484 42.14 -12.58 -26.50
C VAL A 484 42.32 -11.14 -26.05
N ASP A 485 43.09 -10.38 -26.81
CA ASP A 485 43.28 -8.95 -26.60
C ASP A 485 42.04 -8.18 -27.12
N PHE A 486 41.04 -8.05 -26.26
CA PHE A 486 39.82 -7.30 -26.57
C PHE A 486 40.04 -5.77 -26.61
N ASP A 487 41.23 -5.27 -26.21
CA ASP A 487 41.54 -3.83 -26.16
C ASP A 487 41.78 -3.22 -27.55
N ASN A 488 41.95 -4.05 -28.59
CA ASN A 488 42.14 -3.61 -29.98
C ASN A 488 40.85 -3.46 -30.79
N TYR A 489 39.67 -3.66 -30.19
CA TYR A 489 38.39 -3.57 -30.88
C TYR A 489 37.95 -2.11 -31.08
N LYS A 490 38.01 -1.62 -32.33
CA LYS A 490 37.52 -0.28 -32.71
C LYS A 490 36.07 -0.36 -33.19
N PHE A 491 35.18 0.33 -32.49
CA PHE A 491 33.88 0.73 -33.05
C PHE A 491 33.99 2.20 -33.45
N ASP A 492 33.58 2.52 -34.68
CA ASP A 492 33.53 3.89 -35.22
C ASP A 492 34.84 4.71 -35.26
N GLY A 493 36.00 4.02 -35.30
CA GLY A 493 37.30 4.67 -35.52
C GLY A 493 38.00 5.23 -34.26
N GLU A 494 37.34 5.21 -33.11
CA GLU A 494 37.93 5.61 -31.82
C GLU A 494 38.86 4.51 -31.24
N LYS A 495 40.00 4.92 -30.67
CA LYS A 495 40.99 4.04 -30.01
C LYS A 495 40.68 3.91 -28.51
N MET A 496 39.49 3.45 -28.14
CA MET A 496 39.17 3.19 -26.73
C MET A 496 39.15 1.69 -26.45
N THR A 497 39.82 1.29 -25.37
CA THR A 497 39.77 -0.11 -24.90
C THR A 497 38.38 -0.48 -24.38
N GLN A 498 38.05 -1.77 -24.27
CA GLN A 498 36.75 -2.21 -23.74
C GLN A 498 36.49 -1.66 -22.33
N GLN A 499 37.54 -1.58 -21.52
CA GLN A 499 37.49 -0.95 -20.19
C GLN A 499 37.13 0.54 -20.28
N GLN A 500 37.85 1.31 -21.11
CA GLN A 500 37.61 2.73 -21.26
C GLN A 500 36.21 3.03 -21.79
N ARG A 501 35.69 2.19 -22.70
CA ARG A 501 34.33 2.30 -23.24
C ARG A 501 33.29 2.04 -22.16
N LEU A 502 33.49 1.02 -21.31
CA LEU A 502 32.56 0.73 -20.23
C LEU A 502 32.51 1.86 -19.20
N ASP A 503 33.67 2.42 -18.85
CA ASP A 503 33.75 3.57 -17.94
C ASP A 503 33.05 4.81 -18.53
N ASP A 504 33.22 5.09 -19.82
CA ASP A 504 32.51 6.19 -20.50
C ASP A 504 30.99 5.95 -20.53
N HIS A 505 30.57 4.74 -20.90
CA HIS A 505 29.16 4.36 -20.89
C HIS A 505 28.56 4.55 -19.50
N ILE A 506 29.17 4.03 -18.44
CA ILE A 506 28.67 4.19 -17.07
C ILE A 506 28.50 5.68 -16.73
N ARG A 507 29.48 6.55 -17.08
CA ARG A 507 29.35 8.00 -16.87
C ARG A 507 28.18 8.61 -17.65
N ARG A 508 27.93 8.15 -18.88
CA ARG A 508 26.79 8.59 -19.70
C ARG A 508 25.45 8.07 -19.18
N LEU A 509 25.41 6.83 -18.70
CA LEU A 509 24.23 6.24 -18.07
C LEU A 509 23.80 7.04 -16.83
N VAL A 510 24.76 7.48 -15.99
CA VAL A 510 24.48 8.32 -14.83
C VAL A 510 23.85 9.65 -15.24
N LYS A 511 24.30 10.26 -16.35
CA LYS A 511 23.75 11.51 -16.88
C LYS A 511 22.35 11.38 -17.47
N GLN A 512 21.89 10.17 -17.80
CA GLN A 512 20.52 9.93 -18.28
C GLN A 512 19.47 10.04 -17.15
N GLU A 513 19.91 10.11 -15.89
CA GLU A 513 19.06 10.23 -14.70
C GLU A 513 17.96 9.16 -14.57
N ALA A 514 18.16 8.01 -15.23
CA ALA A 514 17.26 6.88 -15.17
C ALA A 514 17.32 6.16 -13.81
N TYR A 515 16.20 5.55 -13.43
CA TYR A 515 16.14 4.66 -12.29
C TYR A 515 16.51 3.24 -12.71
N TRP A 516 17.63 2.73 -12.20
CA TRP A 516 18.14 1.42 -12.57
C TRP A 516 17.71 0.32 -11.60
N VAL A 517 17.24 -0.80 -12.13
CA VAL A 517 16.94 -2.03 -11.38
C VAL A 517 17.90 -3.11 -11.86
N LEU A 518 18.91 -3.39 -11.03
CA LEU A 518 19.95 -4.36 -11.33
C LEU A 518 19.50 -5.75 -10.86
N CYS A 519 19.36 -6.69 -11.80
CA CYS A 519 18.73 -7.98 -11.59
C CYS A 519 19.76 -9.12 -11.70
N GLY A 520 20.21 -9.66 -10.56
CA GLY A 520 21.20 -10.75 -10.55
C GLY A 520 20.57 -12.13 -10.36
N PHE A 521 20.90 -13.09 -11.24
CA PHE A 521 20.41 -14.48 -11.15
C PHE A 521 21.34 -15.45 -10.45
N ASN A 522 22.64 -15.23 -10.65
CA ASN A 522 23.67 -16.13 -10.20
C ASN A 522 24.85 -15.32 -9.68
N SER A 523 25.77 -16.02 -9.03
CA SER A 523 26.89 -15.36 -8.38
C SER A 523 27.85 -14.69 -9.38
N ASN A 524 27.90 -15.12 -10.65
CA ASN A 524 28.73 -14.50 -11.69
C ASN A 524 28.16 -13.15 -12.16
N ALA A 525 26.84 -12.97 -12.13
CA ALA A 525 26.20 -11.68 -12.43
C ALA A 525 26.10 -10.77 -11.19
N ILE A 526 25.86 -11.33 -9.99
CA ILE A 526 25.61 -10.57 -8.77
C ILE A 526 26.80 -9.68 -8.37
N ASP A 527 28.02 -10.22 -8.38
CA ASP A 527 29.19 -9.47 -7.91
C ASP A 527 29.55 -8.31 -8.88
N PRO A 528 29.58 -8.51 -10.20
CA PRO A 528 29.71 -7.42 -11.17
C PRO A 528 28.62 -6.36 -11.08
N LEU A 529 27.36 -6.76 -10.87
CA LEU A 529 26.27 -5.80 -10.69
C LEU A 529 26.41 -4.98 -9.40
N LYS A 530 27.01 -5.53 -8.34
CA LYS A 530 27.38 -4.75 -7.14
C LYS A 530 28.51 -3.76 -7.44
N THR A 531 29.46 -4.11 -8.30
CA THR A 531 30.47 -3.15 -8.78
C THR A 531 29.80 -2.04 -9.59
N LEU A 532 28.86 -2.38 -10.48
CA LEU A 532 28.09 -1.40 -11.26
C LEU A 532 27.30 -0.45 -10.36
N LEU A 533 26.63 -0.99 -9.34
CA LEU A 533 25.92 -0.22 -8.33
C LEU A 533 26.82 0.83 -7.66
N LYS A 534 28.03 0.43 -7.26
CA LYS A 534 29.01 1.34 -6.64
C LYS A 534 29.47 2.43 -7.62
N ASN A 535 29.73 2.06 -8.86
CA ASN A 535 30.24 2.99 -9.87
C ASN A 535 29.18 3.96 -10.40
N MET A 536 27.90 3.58 -10.37
CA MET A 536 26.81 4.49 -10.69
C MET A 536 26.61 5.56 -9.61
N ASN A 537 27.05 5.33 -8.37
CA ASN A 537 27.16 6.29 -7.24
C ASN A 537 26.00 7.30 -7.10
N ASN A 538 24.77 6.91 -7.47
CA ASN A 538 23.61 7.79 -7.52
C ASN A 538 22.46 7.16 -6.74
N THR A 539 21.60 8.00 -6.15
CA THR A 539 20.49 7.61 -5.27
C THR A 539 19.33 6.88 -5.98
N LYS A 540 19.44 6.64 -7.30
CA LYS A 540 18.38 6.09 -8.17
C LYS A 540 18.70 4.69 -8.71
N VAL A 541 19.24 3.81 -7.87
CA VAL A 541 19.50 2.41 -8.24
C VAL A 541 18.94 1.47 -7.18
N SER A 542 18.25 0.42 -7.62
CA SER A 542 17.82 -0.73 -6.81
C SER A 542 18.50 -2.00 -7.28
N PHE A 543 18.73 -2.92 -6.34
CA PHE A 543 19.32 -4.23 -6.63
C PHE A 543 18.34 -5.33 -6.23
N ILE A 544 18.01 -6.22 -7.15
CA ILE A 544 17.16 -7.38 -6.91
C ILE A 544 17.90 -8.67 -7.26
N THR A 545 17.71 -9.71 -6.44
CA THR A 545 18.22 -11.05 -6.71
C THR A 545 17.07 -11.94 -7.15
N LEU A 546 17.18 -12.49 -8.36
CA LEU A 546 16.20 -13.40 -8.94
C LEU A 546 16.72 -14.84 -8.70
N LYS A 547 16.08 -15.61 -7.82
CA LYS A 547 16.52 -16.99 -7.52
C LYS A 547 15.75 -17.99 -8.37
N GLU A 548 16.46 -18.88 -9.08
CA GLU A 548 15.87 -20.14 -9.58
C GLU A 548 15.46 -21.02 -8.39
N CYS A 549 14.24 -21.58 -8.42
CA CYS A 549 13.85 -22.61 -7.48
C CYS A 549 14.47 -23.95 -7.88
N SER A 550 15.33 -24.50 -7.02
CA SER A 550 15.85 -25.85 -7.20
C SER A 550 14.76 -26.90 -6.95
N SER A 551 14.68 -27.86 -7.87
CA SER A 551 14.12 -29.23 -7.80
C SER A 551 12.64 -29.46 -8.15
N THR A 552 12.36 -29.64 -9.44
CA THR A 552 11.72 -30.87 -9.98
C THR A 552 11.83 -30.88 -11.52
N PRO A 553 12.19 -32.00 -12.18
CA PRO A 553 12.54 -31.98 -13.60
C PRO A 553 11.37 -31.87 -14.60
N ASN A 554 10.13 -31.66 -14.17
CA ASN A 554 8.94 -31.83 -15.03
C ASN A 554 7.79 -30.83 -14.76
N LEU A 555 8.08 -29.67 -14.18
CA LEU A 555 7.12 -28.57 -14.09
C LEU A 555 7.80 -27.32 -14.66
N ASP A 556 7.09 -26.59 -15.53
CA ASP A 556 7.49 -25.24 -15.94
C ASP A 556 7.94 -24.45 -14.71
N PRO A 557 9.03 -23.67 -14.80
CA PRO A 557 9.61 -22.98 -13.65
C PRO A 557 8.65 -21.86 -13.22
N LEU A 558 7.66 -22.20 -12.40
CA LEU A 558 6.79 -21.24 -11.72
C LEU A 558 7.62 -20.55 -10.64
N ILE A 559 7.81 -19.27 -10.88
CA ILE A 559 8.71 -18.35 -10.20
C ILE A 559 8.20 -18.07 -8.79
N ASN A 560 9.07 -18.19 -7.79
CA ASN A 560 8.71 -18.01 -6.37
C ASN A 560 9.01 -16.59 -5.87
N ILE A 561 8.68 -15.59 -6.70
CA ILE A 561 8.45 -14.21 -6.26
C ILE A 561 6.97 -13.99 -6.49
N SER A 562 6.18 -13.89 -5.42
CA SER A 562 4.76 -13.58 -5.55
C SER A 562 4.60 -12.27 -6.32
N ASP A 563 3.57 -12.19 -7.16
CA ASP A 563 3.26 -10.96 -7.92
C ASP A 563 3.26 -9.75 -6.98
N GLU A 564 2.64 -9.85 -5.80
CA GLU A 564 2.64 -8.83 -4.74
C GLU A 564 4.03 -8.25 -4.38
N LYS A 565 5.09 -9.09 -4.38
CA LYS A 565 6.44 -8.64 -4.05
C LYS A 565 7.09 -7.90 -5.23
N LEU A 566 6.79 -8.28 -6.46
CA LEU A 566 7.21 -7.55 -7.66
C LEU A 566 6.44 -6.24 -7.78
N GLU A 567 5.13 -6.27 -7.55
CA GLU A 567 4.26 -5.09 -7.55
C GLU A 567 4.74 -4.04 -6.54
N ARG A 568 5.09 -4.43 -5.31
CA ARG A 568 5.70 -3.53 -4.31
C ARG A 568 7.04 -2.94 -4.78
N ILE A 569 7.87 -3.70 -5.50
CA ILE A 569 9.13 -3.18 -6.04
C ILE A 569 8.82 -2.12 -7.10
N TYR A 570 7.88 -2.39 -8.00
CA TYR A 570 7.48 -1.46 -9.05
C TYR A 570 6.82 -0.19 -8.48
N GLU A 571 5.99 -0.32 -7.45
CA GLU A 571 5.37 0.80 -6.74
C GLU A 571 6.43 1.71 -6.09
N ASN A 572 7.39 1.12 -5.37
CA ASN A 572 8.50 1.86 -4.79
C ASN A 572 9.34 2.58 -5.85
N ILE A 573 9.50 2.01 -7.05
CA ILE A 573 10.22 2.64 -8.16
C ILE A 573 9.44 3.86 -8.67
N LEU A 574 8.11 3.73 -8.87
CA LEU A 574 7.29 4.85 -9.33
C LEU A 574 7.21 6.00 -8.32
N ILE A 575 7.18 5.68 -7.02
CA ILE A 575 7.24 6.67 -5.93
C ILE A 575 8.60 7.39 -5.94
N LYS A 576 9.71 6.64 -5.98
CA LYS A 576 11.07 7.21 -5.99
C LYS A 576 11.39 8.05 -7.23
N THR A 577 10.60 7.89 -8.29
CA THR A 577 10.76 8.64 -9.54
C THR A 577 9.77 9.78 -9.71
N SER A 578 8.91 10.05 -8.70
CA SER A 578 7.84 11.05 -8.78
C SER A 578 6.89 10.82 -9.96
N SER A 579 6.75 9.57 -10.40
CA SER A 579 5.87 9.17 -11.51
C SER A 579 4.47 8.83 -11.04
N LEU A 580 4.38 8.39 -9.79
CA LEU A 580 3.19 8.52 -8.99
C LEU A 580 3.27 9.83 -8.23
N PRO A 581 2.13 10.46 -7.90
CA PRO A 581 2.15 11.58 -6.99
C PRO A 581 2.83 11.14 -5.70
N THR A 582 3.98 11.71 -5.39
CA THR A 582 4.34 11.90 -3.98
C THR A 582 3.56 13.11 -3.51
N MET A 583 2.93 13.02 -2.33
CA MET A 583 2.05 14.03 -1.75
C MET A 583 2.70 15.41 -1.46
N PHE A 584 3.89 15.68 -2.01
CA PHE A 584 4.58 16.97 -1.96
C PHE A 584 4.57 17.73 -3.29
N ASP A 585 4.11 17.13 -4.40
CA ASP A 585 4.09 17.75 -5.74
C ASP A 585 2.67 18.20 -6.21
N ILE A 586 1.71 18.28 -5.28
CA ILE A 586 0.39 18.94 -5.45
C ILE A 586 0.24 19.93 -4.29
#